data_AF-A0A399RJM4-F1
#
_entry.id   AF-A0A399RJM4-F1
#
_cell.length_a   1.000
_cell.length_b   1.000
_cell.length_c   1.000
_cell.angle_alpha   90.00
_cell.angle_beta   90.00
_cell.angle_gamma   90.00
#
_symmetry.space_group_name_H-M   'P 1'
#
loop_
_entity.id
_entity.type
_entity.pdbx_description
1 polymer ?
#
loop_
_entity_poly.entity_id
_entity_poly.type
_entity_poly.pdbx_seq_one_letter_code
_entity_poly.pdbx_strand_id
1 'polypeptide(L)'
;MTHAGSRIAVTLLFALIYLAFLFETGVLVYEFGPDGLALQMATMFAHNFLFFPVAGALALIAFWRPAVLIVDALAAGRVPHGRITLIAVAGIIGFLSWSLSNAFAGSNTRSLFEVAPDAIVSDEGVPSEDPALRRAAIGEVLIQLKINAASEGGLQRFQSRCEDEWLRYGVAAQEQKLCFPTGTVTSIEACCRAKTDFRARVNAMEADHPSLLASVHRYVLPVKMVFLLTLLFIGILLVWLRKPLTQLYGKTVQQVSFPLAAGGALVLLWPLMNAAYLSTSSLLTGDGLSNAYRITAPLFALGFGVWAMLLIFFHLRTYPSHIETALKSAGAIAAAIGVFRYEDIVNYLSRTLGVGGGLVAVIVFTVAVGALIAAVLMGVKAPEFLDPKAEDKEDPGLAD
;
A
#
# COMPACT_ATOMS: atom_id res chain seq x y z
N MET A 1 -24.88 17.62 16.02
CA MET A 1 -24.06 18.21 14.94
C MET A 1 -22.62 18.38 15.44
N THR A 2 -21.62 18.24 14.56
CA THR A 2 -20.19 18.39 14.91
C THR A 2 -19.73 19.85 14.88
N HIS A 3 -18.78 20.22 15.75
CA HIS A 3 -18.23 21.58 15.79
C HIS A 3 -17.46 21.91 14.50
N ALA A 4 -17.48 23.20 14.13
CA ALA A 4 -16.76 23.69 12.96
C ALA A 4 -15.24 23.50 13.12
N GLY A 5 -14.70 23.70 14.32
CA GLY A 5 -13.28 23.51 14.62
C GLY A 5 -12.79 22.09 14.30
N SER A 6 -13.54 21.07 14.71
CA SER A 6 -13.23 19.66 14.44
C SER A 6 -13.19 19.35 12.93
N ARG A 7 -14.15 19.92 12.18
CA ARG A 7 -14.20 19.78 10.70
C ARG A 7 -13.00 20.45 10.04
N ILE A 8 -12.69 21.69 10.41
CA ILE A 8 -11.57 22.45 9.85
C ILE A 8 -10.24 21.75 10.15
N ALA A 9 -10.02 21.31 11.40
CA ALA A 9 -8.79 20.64 11.80
C ALA A 9 -8.53 19.35 11.00
N VAL A 10 -9.54 18.47 10.89
CA VAL A 10 -9.41 17.22 10.11
C VAL A 10 -9.21 17.51 8.63
N THR A 11 -9.95 18.46 8.06
CA THR A 11 -9.78 18.85 6.65
C THR A 11 -8.38 19.38 6.37
N LEU A 12 -7.84 20.26 7.22
CA LEU A 12 -6.49 20.78 7.04
C LEU A 12 -5.43 19.67 7.14
N LEU A 13 -5.56 18.78 8.13
CA LEU A 13 -4.65 17.64 8.27
C LEU A 13 -4.68 16.74 7.03
N PHE A 14 -5.88 16.36 6.57
CA PHE A 14 -6.05 15.47 5.42
C PHE A 14 -5.57 16.14 4.12
N ALA A 15 -5.82 17.44 3.96
CA ALA A 15 -5.34 18.21 2.81
C ALA A 15 -3.81 18.27 2.78
N LEU A 16 -3.15 18.54 3.91
CA LEU A 16 -1.68 18.59 4.00
C LEU A 16 -1.06 17.22 3.68
N ILE A 17 -1.65 16.13 4.19
CA ILE A 17 -1.24 14.77 3.87
C ILE A 17 -1.36 14.51 2.37
N TYR A 18 -2.50 14.86 1.76
CA TYR A 18 -2.73 14.61 0.34
C TYR A 18 -1.81 15.44 -0.56
N LEU A 19 -1.58 16.71 -0.20
CA LEU A 19 -0.64 17.57 -0.92
C LEU A 19 0.77 17.00 -0.90
N ALA A 20 1.20 16.36 0.18
CA ALA A 20 2.50 15.69 0.22
C ALA A 20 2.58 14.54 -0.79
N PHE A 21 1.51 13.74 -0.96
CA PHE A 21 1.46 12.66 -1.94
C PHE A 21 1.50 13.17 -3.38
N LEU A 22 0.75 14.23 -3.66
CA LEU A 22 0.76 14.89 -4.97
C LEU A 22 2.11 15.52 -5.28
N PHE A 23 2.74 16.16 -4.29
CA PHE A 23 4.03 16.79 -4.44
C PHE A 23 5.11 15.77 -4.81
N GLU A 24 5.19 14.66 -4.06
CA GLU A 24 6.15 13.58 -4.35
C GLU A 24 5.93 12.96 -5.74
N THR A 25 4.67 12.69 -6.10
CA THR A 25 4.33 12.15 -7.42
C THR A 25 4.62 13.16 -8.54
N GLY A 26 4.43 14.46 -8.28
CA GLY A 26 4.78 15.53 -9.19
C GLY A 26 6.29 15.62 -9.42
N VAL A 27 7.09 15.46 -8.37
CA VAL A 27 8.56 15.43 -8.47
C VAL A 27 9.03 14.22 -9.28
N LEU A 28 8.40 13.05 -9.10
CA LEU A 28 8.67 11.88 -9.94
C LEU A 28 8.47 12.20 -11.43
N VAL A 29 7.34 12.81 -11.80
CA VAL A 29 7.05 13.15 -13.20
C VAL A 29 7.99 14.24 -13.72
N TYR A 30 8.33 15.22 -12.88
CA TYR A 30 9.24 16.31 -13.23
C TYR A 30 10.66 15.80 -13.51
N GLU A 31 11.19 14.95 -12.62
CA GLU A 31 12.58 14.49 -12.69
C GLU A 31 12.75 13.33 -13.68
N PHE A 32 11.90 12.30 -13.62
CA PHE A 32 12.04 11.10 -14.47
C PHE A 32 11.26 11.18 -15.79
N GLY A 33 10.46 12.24 -15.99
CA GLY A 33 9.65 12.44 -17.19
C GLY A 33 10.47 12.68 -18.46
N PRO A 34 11.46 13.59 -18.46
CA PRO A 34 12.30 13.87 -19.62
C PRO A 34 12.98 12.63 -20.22
N ASP A 35 13.43 11.71 -19.37
CA ASP A 35 14.10 10.48 -19.77
C ASP A 35 13.14 9.31 -20.08
N GLY A 36 11.82 9.55 -20.01
CA GLY A 36 10.79 8.54 -20.26
C GLY A 36 10.66 7.46 -19.16
N LEU A 37 11.31 7.66 -18.01
CA LEU A 37 11.34 6.70 -16.90
C LEU A 37 10.19 6.90 -15.89
N ALA A 38 9.50 8.04 -15.91
CA ALA A 38 8.47 8.38 -14.90
C ALA A 38 7.40 7.30 -14.75
N LEU A 39 6.83 6.82 -15.86
CA LEU A 39 5.80 5.76 -15.81
C LEU A 39 6.37 4.46 -15.27
N GLN A 40 7.58 4.08 -15.69
CA GLN A 40 8.22 2.83 -15.27
C GLN A 40 8.54 2.83 -13.78
N MET A 41 9.02 3.96 -13.25
CA MET A 41 9.24 4.14 -11.81
C MET A 41 7.91 4.19 -11.05
N ALA A 42 6.89 4.87 -11.59
CA ALA A 42 5.56 4.93 -10.97
C ALA A 42 4.95 3.53 -10.81
N THR A 43 5.06 2.67 -11.83
CA THR A 43 4.50 1.32 -11.77
C THR A 43 5.40 0.34 -11.01
N MET A 44 6.73 0.42 -11.12
CA MET A 44 7.64 -0.41 -10.32
C MET A 44 7.48 -0.15 -8.81
N PHE A 45 7.30 1.12 -8.41
CA PHE A 45 7.10 1.54 -7.04
C PHE A 45 5.65 1.99 -6.79
N ALA A 46 4.69 1.24 -7.32
CA ALA A 46 3.27 1.60 -7.31
C ALA A 46 2.68 1.80 -5.91
N HIS A 47 3.18 1.08 -4.90
CA HIS A 47 2.80 1.28 -3.50
C HIS A 47 3.12 2.70 -2.99
N ASN A 48 4.09 3.39 -3.61
CA ASN A 48 4.47 4.77 -3.30
C ASN A 48 3.81 5.78 -4.24
N PHE A 49 3.86 5.55 -5.56
CA PHE A 49 3.54 6.59 -6.54
C PHE A 49 2.18 6.42 -7.24
N LEU A 50 1.50 5.28 -7.06
CA LEU A 50 0.14 5.07 -7.55
C LEU A 50 -0.87 4.99 -6.41
N PHE A 51 -0.55 4.22 -5.36
CA PHE A 51 -1.45 4.03 -4.24
C PHE A 51 -1.78 5.34 -3.52
N PHE A 52 -0.78 6.08 -3.02
CA PHE A 52 -1.03 7.27 -2.21
C PHE A 52 -1.77 8.40 -2.94
N PRO A 53 -1.40 8.82 -4.17
CA PRO A 53 -2.12 9.89 -4.86
C PRO A 53 -3.51 9.48 -5.36
N VAL A 54 -3.75 8.20 -5.64
CA VAL A 54 -5.02 7.71 -6.20
C VAL A 54 -5.90 7.09 -5.11
N ALA A 55 -5.50 5.93 -4.57
CA ALA A 55 -6.24 5.22 -3.54
C ALA A 55 -6.23 5.96 -2.19
N GLY A 56 -5.13 6.64 -1.87
CA GLY A 56 -5.02 7.46 -0.65
C GLY A 56 -6.02 8.61 -0.63
N ALA A 57 -6.32 9.22 -1.79
CA ALA A 57 -7.34 10.27 -1.91
C ALA A 57 -8.73 9.76 -1.48
N LEU A 58 -9.15 8.61 -2.03
CA LEU A 58 -10.41 7.98 -1.64
C LEU A 58 -10.42 7.63 -0.16
N ALA A 59 -9.32 7.06 0.36
CA ALA A 59 -9.24 6.71 1.77
C ALA A 59 -9.40 7.94 2.67
N LEU A 60 -8.76 9.07 2.35
CA LEU A 60 -8.95 10.32 3.09
C LEU A 60 -10.41 10.80 3.03
N ILE A 61 -11.06 10.73 1.87
CA ILE A 61 -12.47 11.12 1.71
C ILE A 61 -13.40 10.20 2.51
N ALA A 62 -13.20 8.89 2.40
CA ALA A 62 -13.97 7.86 3.09
C ALA A 62 -13.86 7.99 4.62
N PHE A 63 -12.67 8.28 5.12
CA PHE A 63 -12.39 8.37 6.56
C PHE A 63 -12.60 9.77 7.14
N TRP A 64 -12.89 10.78 6.32
CA TRP A 64 -13.08 12.16 6.78
C TRP A 64 -14.21 12.28 7.82
N ARG A 65 -15.41 11.75 7.52
CA ARG A 65 -16.54 11.78 8.46
C ARG A 65 -16.23 11.09 9.79
N PRO A 66 -15.75 9.83 9.82
CA PRO A 66 -15.42 9.17 11.08
C PRO A 66 -14.31 9.89 11.85
N ALA A 67 -13.29 10.42 11.17
CA ALA A 67 -12.27 11.24 11.81
C ALA A 67 -12.86 12.49 12.49
N VAL A 68 -13.75 13.22 11.81
CA VAL A 68 -14.43 14.40 12.39
C VAL A 68 -15.26 14.01 13.62
N LEU A 69 -16.01 12.91 13.58
CA LEU A 69 -16.81 12.45 14.71
C LEU A 69 -15.95 12.11 15.93
N ILE A 70 -14.84 11.41 15.71
CA ILE A 70 -13.89 11.04 16.77
C ILE A 70 -13.24 12.29 17.36
N VAL A 71 -12.69 13.17 16.52
CA VAL A 71 -12.04 14.40 16.98
C VAL A 71 -13.03 15.28 17.73
N ASP A 72 -14.26 15.42 17.24
CA ASP A 72 -15.31 16.19 17.91
C ASP A 72 -15.65 15.60 19.29
N ALA A 73 -15.87 14.28 19.37
CA ALA A 73 -16.21 13.62 20.62
C ALA A 73 -15.09 13.73 21.67
N LEU A 74 -13.85 13.53 21.25
CA LEU A 74 -12.68 13.54 22.13
C LEU A 74 -12.24 14.95 22.53
N ALA A 75 -12.14 15.88 21.56
CA ALA A 75 -11.67 17.25 21.82
C ALA A 75 -12.69 18.07 22.62
N ALA A 76 -14.00 17.89 22.35
CA ALA A 76 -15.06 18.56 23.09
C ALA A 76 -15.29 17.98 24.49
N GLY A 77 -14.56 16.92 24.88
CA GLY A 77 -14.68 16.31 26.22
C GLY A 77 -16.00 15.59 26.45
N ARG A 78 -16.68 15.15 25.38
CA ARG A 78 -17.96 14.41 25.47
C ARG A 78 -17.77 12.93 25.83
N VAL A 79 -16.52 12.49 25.88
CA VAL A 79 -16.10 11.16 26.32
C VAL A 79 -15.15 11.33 27.51
N PRO A 80 -15.25 10.50 28.56
CA PRO A 80 -14.33 10.56 29.70
C PRO A 80 -12.88 10.43 29.24
N HIS A 81 -12.02 11.32 29.73
CA HIS A 81 -10.60 11.43 29.34
C HIS A 81 -10.37 11.70 27.84
N GLY A 82 -11.37 12.17 27.09
CA GLY A 82 -11.31 12.29 25.63
C GLY A 82 -10.11 13.08 25.10
N ARG A 83 -9.80 14.24 25.70
CA ARG A 83 -8.64 15.06 25.30
C ARG A 83 -7.31 14.36 25.54
N ILE A 84 -7.18 13.65 26.66
CA ILE A 84 -5.97 12.88 26.99
C ILE A 84 -5.80 11.76 25.96
N THR A 85 -6.88 11.04 25.64
CA THR A 85 -6.84 9.99 24.62
C THR A 85 -6.46 10.55 23.24
N LEU A 86 -7.01 11.70 22.85
CA LEU A 86 -6.65 12.33 21.57
C LEU A 86 -5.16 12.70 21.50
N ILE A 87 -4.62 13.31 22.57
CA ILE A 87 -3.20 13.66 22.66
C ILE A 87 -2.33 12.40 22.67
N ALA A 88 -2.71 11.38 23.42
CA ALA A 88 -1.99 10.12 23.49
C ALA A 88 -1.95 9.42 22.12
N VAL A 89 -3.08 9.34 21.42
CA VAL A 89 -3.16 8.77 20.07
C VAL A 89 -2.32 9.57 19.08
N ALA A 90 -2.44 10.91 19.09
CA ALA A 90 -1.63 11.76 18.23
C ALA A 90 -0.12 11.61 18.51
N GLY A 91 0.26 11.52 19.79
CA GLY A 91 1.64 11.28 20.22
C GLY A 91 2.17 9.92 19.77
N ILE A 92 1.36 8.86 19.90
CA ILE A 92 1.71 7.51 19.43
C ILE A 92 1.87 7.50 17.90
N ILE A 93 0.96 8.14 17.15
CA ILE A 93 1.06 8.25 15.70
C ILE A 93 2.35 8.99 15.30
N GLY A 94 2.66 10.11 15.96
CA GLY A 94 3.87 10.87 15.70
C GLY A 94 5.14 10.06 15.99
N PHE A 95 5.19 9.39 17.16
CA PHE A 95 6.33 8.57 17.56
C PHE A 95 6.54 7.37 16.63
N LEU A 96 5.47 6.62 16.31
CA LEU A 96 5.56 5.46 15.41
C LEU A 96 5.89 5.88 13.98
N SER A 97 5.30 6.96 13.49
CA SER A 97 5.62 7.50 12.16
C SER A 97 7.11 7.84 12.06
N TRP A 98 7.63 8.58 13.03
CA TRP A 98 9.05 8.94 13.06
C TRP A 98 9.96 7.71 13.15
N SER A 99 9.64 6.78 14.06
CA SER A 99 10.45 5.56 14.27
C SER A 99 10.48 4.66 13.04
N LEU A 100 9.32 4.41 12.42
CA LEU A 100 9.22 3.60 11.20
C LEU A 100 9.93 4.27 10.03
N SER A 101 9.76 5.58 9.86
CA SER A 101 10.40 6.31 8.75
C SER A 101 11.92 6.30 8.87
N ASN A 102 12.47 6.43 10.08
CA ASN A 102 13.91 6.29 10.30
C ASN A 102 14.41 4.87 10.02
N ALA A 103 13.63 3.85 10.41
CA ALA A 103 13.98 2.46 10.12
C ALA A 103 14.04 2.19 8.61
N PHE A 104 13.13 2.78 7.83
CA PHE A 104 13.15 2.69 6.37
C PHE A 104 14.27 3.50 5.73
N ALA A 105 14.50 4.74 6.17
CA ALA A 105 15.55 5.60 5.65
C ALA A 105 16.96 5.03 5.92
N GLY A 106 17.13 4.33 7.05
CA GLY A 106 18.35 3.63 7.44
C GLY A 106 18.54 2.25 6.80
N SER A 107 17.68 1.83 5.87
CA SER A 107 17.85 0.57 5.13
C SER A 107 19.12 0.57 4.30
N ASN A 108 19.85 -0.56 4.31
CA ASN A 108 21.08 -0.75 3.52
C ASN A 108 20.82 -1.10 2.05
N THR A 109 19.56 -1.14 1.62
CA THR A 109 19.17 -1.38 0.24
C THR A 109 18.45 -0.13 -0.28
N ARG A 110 19.08 0.58 -1.23
CA ARG A 110 18.50 1.73 -1.91
C ARG A 110 17.60 1.30 -3.07
N SER A 111 16.56 2.09 -3.31
CA SER A 111 15.63 1.89 -4.40
C SER A 111 16.11 2.58 -5.67
N LEU A 112 15.77 2.05 -6.86
CA LEU A 112 16.16 2.66 -8.13
C LEU A 112 15.64 4.09 -8.32
N PHE A 113 14.48 4.44 -7.75
CA PHE A 113 13.97 5.82 -7.81
C PHE A 113 14.81 6.81 -6.99
N GLU A 114 15.69 6.31 -6.11
CA GLU A 114 16.59 7.15 -5.30
C GLU A 114 17.86 7.57 -6.09
N VAL A 115 18.11 6.94 -7.24
CA VAL A 115 19.21 7.27 -8.15
C VAL A 115 18.73 8.25 -9.20
N ALA A 116 19.55 9.26 -9.53
CA ALA A 116 19.22 10.24 -10.55
C ALA A 116 18.99 9.56 -11.93
N PRO A 117 18.02 10.04 -12.73
CA PRO A 117 17.63 9.37 -13.98
C PRO A 117 18.74 9.36 -15.04
N ASP A 118 19.56 10.41 -15.11
CA ASP A 118 20.72 10.51 -15.99
C ASP A 118 21.78 9.43 -15.67
N ALA A 119 22.01 9.16 -14.39
CA ALA A 119 22.89 8.09 -13.95
C ALA A 119 22.34 6.70 -14.32
N ILE A 120 21.00 6.50 -14.25
CA ILE A 120 20.35 5.26 -14.68
C ILE A 120 20.48 5.04 -16.19
N VAL A 121 20.24 6.09 -16.99
CA VAL A 121 20.28 6.02 -18.45
C VAL A 121 21.70 5.85 -18.98
N SER A 122 22.69 6.44 -18.29
CA SER A 122 24.10 6.35 -18.67
C SER A 122 24.80 5.07 -18.19
N ASP A 123 24.12 4.20 -17.43
CA ASP A 123 24.71 2.95 -16.95
C ASP A 123 24.81 1.91 -18.08
N GLU A 124 26.03 1.65 -18.56
CA GLU A 124 26.29 0.70 -19.66
C GLU A 124 26.41 -0.78 -19.21
N GLY A 125 26.33 -1.05 -17.91
CA GLY A 125 26.59 -2.39 -17.39
C GLY A 125 28.09 -2.69 -17.23
N VAL A 126 28.43 -3.98 -17.19
CA VAL A 126 29.79 -4.51 -17.28
C VAL A 126 29.75 -5.67 -18.28
N PRO A 127 30.24 -5.48 -19.52
CA PRO A 127 30.24 -6.54 -20.51
C PRO A 127 31.26 -7.62 -20.13
N SER A 128 30.82 -8.87 -20.13
CA SER A 128 31.67 -10.04 -19.92
C SER A 128 31.03 -11.25 -20.59
N GLU A 129 31.87 -12.17 -21.09
CA GLU A 129 31.45 -13.51 -21.53
C GLU A 129 31.22 -14.45 -20.34
N ASP A 130 31.94 -14.24 -19.23
CA ASP A 130 31.69 -14.93 -17.97
C ASP A 130 30.42 -14.34 -17.31
N PRO A 131 29.34 -15.14 -17.17
CA PRO A 131 28.10 -14.69 -16.53
C PRO A 131 28.29 -14.24 -15.07
N ALA A 132 29.32 -14.73 -14.38
CA ALA A 132 29.61 -14.34 -13.00
C ALA A 132 30.21 -12.93 -12.89
N LEU A 133 30.86 -12.44 -13.95
CA LEU A 133 31.47 -11.10 -14.02
C LEU A 133 30.62 -10.11 -14.80
N ARG A 134 29.58 -10.59 -15.48
CA ARG A 134 28.68 -9.77 -16.29
C ARG A 134 27.68 -9.04 -15.41
N ARG A 135 27.46 -7.75 -15.71
CA ARG A 135 26.35 -6.96 -15.17
C ARG A 135 25.61 -6.30 -16.32
N ALA A 136 24.29 -6.49 -16.41
CA ALA A 136 23.48 -5.77 -17.37
C ALA A 136 23.35 -4.28 -16.98
N ALA A 137 23.15 -3.44 -18.00
CA ALA A 137 22.77 -2.04 -17.80
C ALA A 137 21.45 -1.95 -17.02
N ILE A 138 21.31 -1.00 -16.08
CA ILE A 138 20.06 -0.83 -15.31
C ILE A 138 18.86 -0.64 -16.24
N GLY A 139 19.01 0.15 -17.32
CA GLY A 139 17.97 0.33 -18.33
C GLY A 139 17.54 -1.00 -18.99
N GLU A 140 18.49 -1.87 -19.32
CA GLU A 140 18.21 -3.20 -19.87
C GLU A 140 17.46 -4.07 -18.85
N VAL A 141 17.93 -4.09 -17.60
CA VAL A 141 17.30 -4.83 -16.49
C VAL A 141 15.84 -4.43 -16.31
N LEU A 142 15.57 -3.12 -16.33
CA LEU A 142 14.23 -2.56 -16.21
C LEU A 142 13.31 -2.96 -17.37
N ILE A 143 13.82 -3.00 -18.60
CA ILE A 143 13.09 -3.49 -19.78
C ILE A 143 12.81 -4.99 -19.65
N GLN A 144 13.82 -5.80 -19.30
CA GLN A 144 13.67 -7.25 -19.14
C GLN A 144 12.64 -7.58 -18.05
N LEU A 145 12.65 -6.88 -16.91
CA LEU A 145 11.65 -7.04 -15.86
C LEU A 145 10.24 -6.76 -16.38
N LYS A 146 10.05 -5.66 -17.12
CA LYS A 146 8.74 -5.29 -17.68
C LYS A 146 8.22 -6.35 -18.66
N ILE A 147 9.06 -6.80 -19.59
CA ILE A 147 8.71 -7.83 -20.57
C ILE A 147 8.33 -9.14 -19.86
N ASN A 148 9.15 -9.57 -18.90
CA ASN A 148 8.93 -10.83 -18.21
C ASN A 148 7.78 -10.78 -17.19
N ALA A 149 7.45 -9.62 -16.62
CA ALA A 149 6.28 -9.44 -15.78
C ALA A 149 4.96 -9.60 -16.54
N ALA A 150 4.96 -9.33 -17.84
CA ALA A 150 3.79 -9.53 -18.71
C ALA A 150 3.62 -10.99 -19.18
N SER A 151 4.63 -11.85 -18.98
CA SER A 151 4.63 -13.23 -19.46
C SER A 151 3.73 -14.16 -18.63
N GLU A 152 3.39 -15.32 -19.20
CA GLU A 152 2.62 -16.36 -18.51
C GLU A 152 3.39 -16.91 -17.30
N GLY A 153 2.74 -16.94 -16.13
CA GLY A 153 3.37 -17.22 -14.83
C GLY A 153 4.05 -15.99 -14.18
N GLY A 154 4.23 -14.89 -14.90
CA GLY A 154 4.77 -13.63 -14.39
C GLY A 154 6.17 -13.74 -13.79
N LEU A 155 6.50 -12.87 -12.84
CA LEU A 155 7.85 -12.75 -12.27
C LEU A 155 8.23 -13.89 -11.30
N GLN A 156 7.24 -14.59 -10.74
CA GLN A 156 7.47 -15.61 -9.71
C GLN A 156 8.36 -16.76 -10.18
N ARG A 157 8.28 -17.14 -11.46
CA ARG A 157 9.09 -18.23 -12.03
C ARG A 157 10.61 -17.97 -11.98
N PHE A 158 11.01 -16.70 -11.86
CA PHE A 158 12.41 -16.28 -11.79
C PHE A 158 12.91 -16.09 -10.36
N GLN A 159 12.04 -16.26 -9.36
CA GLN A 159 12.48 -16.15 -7.98
C GLN A 159 13.43 -17.30 -7.63
N SER A 160 14.45 -16.96 -6.86
CA SER A 160 15.51 -17.86 -6.42
C SER A 160 15.81 -17.57 -4.97
N ARG A 161 16.00 -18.61 -4.16
CA ARG A 161 16.41 -18.46 -2.76
C ARG A 161 17.90 -18.16 -2.69
N CYS A 162 18.25 -17.04 -2.04
CA CYS A 162 19.64 -16.60 -1.87
C CYS A 162 20.14 -16.72 -0.43
N GLU A 163 19.63 -17.67 0.35
CA GLU A 163 20.11 -17.96 1.70
C GLU A 163 21.40 -18.77 1.64
N ASP A 164 22.47 -18.33 2.32
CA ASP A 164 23.80 -18.95 2.24
C ASP A 164 23.78 -20.45 2.57
N GLU A 165 23.04 -20.85 3.61
CA GLU A 165 22.91 -22.25 4.01
C GLU A 165 22.16 -23.07 2.94
N TRP A 166 21.11 -22.51 2.33
CA TRP A 166 20.39 -23.15 1.25
C TRP A 166 21.25 -23.28 -0.01
N LEU A 167 22.03 -22.27 -0.36
CA LEU A 167 22.93 -22.30 -1.51
C LEU A 167 24.03 -23.36 -1.35
N ARG A 168 24.49 -23.60 -0.11
CA ARG A 168 25.55 -24.57 0.17
C ARG A 168 25.10 -26.03 0.05
N TYR A 169 23.85 -26.33 0.40
CA TYR A 169 23.35 -27.71 0.48
C TYR A 169 22.22 -28.03 -0.51
N GLY A 170 21.65 -27.01 -1.15
CA GLY A 170 20.52 -27.15 -2.07
C GLY A 170 20.95 -27.72 -3.41
N VAL A 171 20.39 -28.87 -3.78
CA VAL A 171 20.61 -29.51 -5.10
C VAL A 171 20.20 -28.58 -6.26
N ALA A 172 19.24 -27.69 -6.02
CA ALA A 172 18.78 -26.69 -6.99
C ALA A 172 19.70 -25.46 -7.12
N ALA A 173 20.75 -25.31 -6.29
CA ALA A 173 21.63 -24.13 -6.36
C ALA A 173 22.37 -23.99 -7.72
N GLN A 174 22.55 -25.11 -8.44
CA GLN A 174 23.16 -25.16 -9.77
C GLN A 174 22.14 -25.11 -10.92
N GLU A 175 20.83 -25.02 -10.61
CA GLU A 175 19.80 -24.87 -11.63
C GLU A 175 20.02 -23.56 -12.42
N GLN A 176 19.89 -23.65 -13.74
CA GLN A 176 20.10 -22.53 -14.64
C GLN A 176 18.81 -21.74 -14.80
N LYS A 177 18.83 -20.46 -14.42
CA LYS A 177 17.69 -19.55 -14.56
C LYS A 177 18.13 -18.20 -15.11
N LEU A 178 17.22 -17.49 -15.77
CA LEU A 178 17.45 -16.11 -16.17
C LEU A 178 17.71 -15.26 -14.92
N CYS A 179 18.86 -14.58 -14.90
CA CYS A 179 19.22 -13.64 -13.84
C CYS A 179 19.13 -12.22 -14.39
N PHE A 180 18.18 -11.43 -13.87
CA PHE A 180 18.00 -10.06 -14.34
C PHE A 180 19.26 -9.19 -14.18
N PRO A 181 19.97 -9.18 -13.04
CA PRO A 181 21.21 -8.42 -12.89
C PRO A 181 22.31 -8.70 -13.92
N THR A 182 22.41 -9.92 -14.47
CA THR A 182 23.41 -10.28 -15.49
C THR A 182 22.84 -10.16 -16.91
N GLY A 183 21.52 -10.16 -17.06
CA GLY A 183 20.80 -10.21 -18.32
C GLY A 183 20.88 -11.56 -19.03
N THR A 184 21.40 -12.60 -18.38
CA THR A 184 21.70 -13.92 -18.97
C THR A 184 21.20 -15.07 -18.10
N VAL A 185 21.14 -16.27 -18.69
CA VAL A 185 20.89 -17.49 -17.93
C VAL A 185 22.17 -17.90 -17.22
N THR A 186 22.09 -18.10 -15.91
CA THR A 186 23.22 -18.52 -15.06
C THR A 186 22.73 -19.39 -13.89
N SER A 187 23.64 -19.97 -13.12
CA SER A 187 23.28 -20.74 -11.93
C SER A 187 22.64 -19.83 -10.86
N ILE A 188 21.76 -20.40 -10.03
CA ILE A 188 21.15 -19.64 -8.92
C ILE A 188 22.21 -19.05 -8.00
N GLU A 189 23.29 -19.80 -7.71
CA GLU A 189 24.40 -19.30 -6.90
C GLU A 189 25.07 -18.05 -7.52
N ALA A 190 25.43 -18.12 -8.80
CA ALA A 190 26.02 -16.98 -9.50
C ALA A 190 25.05 -15.80 -9.57
N CYS A 191 23.76 -16.06 -9.76
CA CYS A 191 22.75 -15.02 -9.76
C CYS A 191 22.61 -14.32 -8.39
N CYS A 192 22.68 -15.06 -7.29
CA CYS A 192 22.62 -14.47 -5.95
C CYS A 192 23.82 -13.55 -5.65
N ARG A 193 25.01 -13.87 -6.17
CA ARG A 193 26.17 -12.97 -6.13
C ARG A 193 25.93 -11.73 -6.98
N ALA A 194 25.49 -11.90 -8.23
CA ALA A 194 25.18 -10.79 -9.13
C ALA A 194 24.09 -9.84 -8.57
N LYS A 195 23.09 -10.36 -7.86
CA LYS A 195 22.09 -9.55 -7.14
C LYS A 195 22.71 -8.70 -6.03
N THR A 196 23.69 -9.25 -5.31
CA THR A 196 24.42 -8.53 -4.26
C THR A 196 25.27 -7.42 -4.85
N ASP A 197 25.97 -7.69 -5.95
CA ASP A 197 26.80 -6.71 -6.66
C ASP A 197 25.93 -5.62 -7.30
N PHE A 198 24.79 -5.98 -7.87
CA PHE A 198 23.81 -5.04 -8.40
C PHE A 198 23.30 -4.10 -7.31
N ARG A 199 22.95 -4.62 -6.13
CA ARG A 199 22.57 -3.80 -4.97
C ARG A 199 23.69 -2.84 -4.56
N ALA A 200 24.92 -3.33 -4.46
CA ALA A 200 26.07 -2.50 -4.10
C ALA A 200 26.28 -1.37 -5.12
N ARG A 201 26.11 -1.66 -6.41
CA ARG A 201 26.17 -0.67 -7.49
C ARG A 201 25.08 0.38 -7.37
N VAL A 202 23.82 -0.01 -7.14
CA VAL A 202 22.70 0.93 -6.95
C VAL A 202 22.95 1.82 -5.74
N ASN A 203 23.42 1.26 -4.61
CA ASN A 203 23.76 2.04 -3.43
C ASN A 203 24.89 3.05 -3.69
N ALA A 204 25.92 2.66 -4.43
CA ALA A 204 27.01 3.57 -4.80
C ALA A 204 26.51 4.69 -5.72
N MET A 205 25.67 4.35 -6.71
CA MET A 205 25.07 5.34 -7.60
C MET A 205 24.14 6.31 -6.87
N GLU A 206 23.38 5.86 -5.86
CA GLU A 206 22.57 6.77 -5.02
C GLU A 206 23.45 7.73 -4.21
N ALA A 207 24.60 7.26 -3.71
CA ALA A 207 25.52 8.10 -2.97
C ALA A 207 26.21 9.15 -3.86
N ASP A 208 26.59 8.77 -5.09
CA ASP A 208 27.30 9.65 -6.03
C ASP A 208 26.35 10.59 -6.80
N HIS A 209 25.16 10.09 -7.16
CA HIS A 209 24.15 10.75 -7.97
C HIS A 209 22.73 10.59 -7.35
N PRO A 210 22.46 11.21 -6.19
CA PRO A 210 21.16 11.10 -5.55
C PRO A 210 20.08 11.85 -6.35
N SER A 211 18.89 11.25 -6.48
CA SER A 211 17.76 11.93 -7.10
C SER A 211 17.14 13.00 -6.19
N LEU A 212 16.53 14.03 -6.79
CA LEU A 212 15.68 14.99 -6.09
C LEU A 212 14.51 14.28 -5.42
N LEU A 213 13.92 13.30 -6.12
CA LEU A 213 12.85 12.46 -5.60
C LEU A 213 13.26 11.71 -4.34
N ALA A 214 14.51 11.22 -4.21
CA ALA A 214 15.02 10.60 -2.99
C ALA A 214 14.90 11.54 -1.80
N SER A 215 15.33 12.79 -1.98
CA SER A 215 15.28 13.82 -0.95
C SER A 215 13.84 14.13 -0.54
N VAL A 216 12.95 14.31 -1.51
CA VAL A 216 11.52 14.55 -1.25
C VAL A 216 10.87 13.35 -0.58
N HIS A 217 11.18 12.13 -1.02
CA HIS A 217 10.67 10.89 -0.44
C HIS A 217 11.01 10.78 1.04
N ARG A 218 12.24 11.12 1.45
CA ARG A 218 12.66 11.11 2.87
C ARG A 218 11.79 12.01 3.75
N TYR A 219 11.36 13.17 3.24
CA TYR A 219 10.46 14.09 3.97
C TYR A 219 9.00 13.65 3.93
N VAL A 220 8.55 13.03 2.83
CA VAL A 220 7.14 12.60 2.65
C VAL A 220 6.87 11.25 3.32
N LEU A 221 7.88 10.40 3.50
CA LEU A 221 7.76 9.09 4.14
C LEU A 221 7.10 9.14 5.54
N PRO A 222 7.49 10.03 6.49
CA PRO A 222 6.76 10.15 7.75
C PRO A 222 5.31 10.59 7.56
N VAL A 223 5.01 11.41 6.55
CA VAL A 223 3.63 11.79 6.25
C VAL A 223 2.80 10.60 5.77
N LYS A 224 3.38 9.72 4.94
CA LYS A 224 2.77 8.43 4.54
C LYS A 224 2.51 7.53 5.75
N MET A 225 3.47 7.45 6.67
CA MET A 225 3.29 6.66 7.91
C MET A 225 2.21 7.28 8.80
N VAL A 226 2.15 8.61 8.93
CA VAL A 226 1.06 9.31 9.64
C VAL A 226 -0.28 8.97 9.02
N PHE A 227 -0.41 9.00 7.69
CA PHE A 227 -1.63 8.62 6.99
C PHE A 227 -2.06 7.19 7.33
N LEU A 228 -1.17 6.21 7.12
CA LEU A 228 -1.45 4.79 7.37
C LEU A 228 -1.85 4.53 8.83
N LEU A 229 -1.10 5.10 9.78
CA LEU A 229 -1.39 4.99 11.21
C LEU A 229 -2.68 5.72 11.60
N THR A 230 -2.97 6.88 11.01
CA THR A 230 -4.22 7.62 11.28
C THR A 230 -5.43 6.78 10.88
N LEU A 231 -5.41 6.15 9.71
CA LEU A 231 -6.48 5.25 9.28
C LEU A 231 -6.63 4.04 10.22
N LEU A 232 -5.51 3.44 10.62
CA LEU A 232 -5.46 2.36 11.60
C LEU A 232 -6.15 2.77 12.90
N PHE A 233 -5.72 3.88 13.50
CA PHE A 233 -6.25 4.39 14.77
C PHE A 233 -7.70 4.85 14.67
N ILE A 234 -8.13 5.44 13.55
CA ILE A 234 -9.56 5.74 13.33
C ILE A 234 -10.38 4.44 13.43
N GLY A 235 -9.96 3.35 12.78
CA GLY A 235 -10.66 2.08 12.87
C GLY A 235 -10.74 1.53 14.30
N ILE A 236 -9.63 1.56 15.03
CA ILE A 236 -9.58 1.13 16.45
C ILE A 236 -10.53 1.98 17.30
N LEU A 237 -10.46 3.30 17.15
CA LEU A 237 -11.27 4.25 17.91
C LEU A 237 -12.75 4.15 17.57
N LEU A 238 -13.12 3.86 16.32
CA LEU A 238 -14.52 3.62 15.95
C LEU A 238 -15.10 2.41 16.68
N VAL A 239 -14.35 1.32 16.78
CA VAL A 239 -14.77 0.13 17.52
C VAL A 239 -14.87 0.42 19.01
N TRP A 240 -13.85 1.06 19.58
CA TRP A 240 -13.78 1.35 21.02
C TRP A 240 -14.83 2.38 21.47
N LEU A 241 -15.00 3.46 20.71
CA LEU A 241 -15.94 4.56 20.99
C LEU A 241 -17.32 4.34 20.37
N ARG A 242 -17.64 3.14 19.90
CA ARG A 242 -18.92 2.86 19.23
C ARG A 242 -20.13 3.31 20.04
N LYS A 243 -20.24 2.84 21.29
CA LYS A 243 -21.36 3.19 22.18
C LYS A 243 -21.50 4.71 22.41
N PRO A 244 -20.45 5.44 22.85
CA PRO A 244 -20.57 6.87 23.07
C PRO A 244 -20.83 7.64 21.78
N LEU A 245 -20.23 7.24 20.64
CA LEU A 245 -20.51 7.89 19.35
C LEU A 245 -21.97 7.70 18.92
N THR A 246 -22.54 6.50 19.09
CA THR A 246 -23.95 6.25 18.79
C THR A 246 -24.88 7.07 19.68
N GLN A 247 -24.55 7.22 20.97
CA GLN A 247 -25.33 8.06 21.89
C GLN A 247 -25.29 9.55 21.52
N LEU A 248 -24.13 10.04 21.07
CA LEU A 248 -23.93 11.46 20.74
C LEU A 248 -24.44 11.86 19.36
N TYR A 249 -24.29 10.98 18.36
CA TYR A 249 -24.52 11.31 16.95
C TYR A 249 -25.61 10.45 16.28
N GLY A 250 -26.16 9.45 16.97
CA GLY A 250 -27.30 8.66 16.51
C GLY A 250 -27.13 8.10 15.09
N LYS A 251 -28.11 8.39 14.22
CA LYS A 251 -28.17 7.92 12.82
C LYS A 251 -26.98 8.41 11.96
N THR A 252 -26.28 9.47 12.35
CA THR A 252 -25.09 9.93 11.60
C THR A 252 -23.97 8.89 11.61
N VAL A 253 -23.87 8.04 12.64
CA VAL A 253 -22.89 6.95 12.70
C VAL A 253 -23.20 5.86 11.68
N GLN A 254 -24.47 5.59 11.40
CA GLN A 254 -24.90 4.59 10.42
C GLN A 254 -24.59 5.03 8.99
N GLN A 255 -24.66 6.33 8.70
CA GLN A 255 -24.34 6.90 7.37
C GLN A 255 -22.84 6.87 7.01
N VAL A 256 -21.98 6.45 7.94
CA VAL A 256 -20.53 6.34 7.74
C VAL A 256 -20.12 4.93 7.28
N SER A 257 -21.03 3.96 7.37
CA SER A 257 -20.71 2.53 7.25
C SER A 257 -20.18 2.13 5.86
N PHE A 258 -20.79 2.61 4.77
CA PHE A 258 -20.41 2.24 3.40
C PHE A 258 -19.10 2.90 2.94
N PRO A 259 -18.91 4.24 3.05
CA PRO A 259 -17.63 4.85 2.71
C PRO A 259 -16.46 4.24 3.49
N LEU A 260 -16.67 3.91 4.76
CA LEU A 260 -15.67 3.26 5.61
C LEU A 260 -15.29 1.86 5.09
N ALA A 261 -16.26 1.06 4.65
CA ALA A 261 -16.00 -0.26 4.07
C ALA A 261 -15.24 -0.15 2.74
N ALA A 262 -15.68 0.75 1.84
CA ALA A 262 -15.03 0.97 0.55
C ALA A 262 -13.59 1.50 0.73
N GLY A 263 -13.39 2.50 1.60
CA GLY A 263 -12.07 3.01 1.93
C GLY A 263 -11.19 1.96 2.61
N GLY A 264 -11.74 1.16 3.53
CA GLY A 264 -11.03 0.08 4.21
C GLY A 264 -10.53 -1.00 3.26
N ALA A 265 -11.39 -1.45 2.32
CA ALA A 265 -11.02 -2.40 1.29
C ALA A 265 -9.91 -1.85 0.37
N LEU A 266 -9.99 -0.57 0.00
CA LEU A 266 -8.96 0.04 -0.85
C LEU A 266 -7.61 0.16 -0.13
N VAL A 267 -7.60 0.41 1.18
CA VAL A 267 -6.36 0.47 1.97
C VAL A 267 -5.63 -0.87 2.01
N LEU A 268 -6.34 -2.00 1.92
CA LEU A 268 -5.72 -3.33 1.78
C LEU A 268 -4.96 -3.50 0.46
N LEU A 269 -5.18 -2.65 -0.54
CA LEU A 269 -4.40 -2.67 -1.76
C LEU A 269 -2.95 -2.26 -1.51
N TRP A 270 -2.67 -1.41 -0.51
CA TRP A 270 -1.30 -0.98 -0.20
C TRP A 270 -0.37 -2.14 0.17
N PRO A 271 -0.66 -3.00 1.16
CA PRO A 271 0.23 -4.11 1.49
C PRO A 271 0.38 -5.09 0.31
N LEU A 272 -0.65 -5.28 -0.52
CA LEU A 272 -0.57 -6.12 -1.71
C LEU A 272 0.35 -5.52 -2.79
N MET A 273 0.26 -4.21 -3.04
CA MET A 273 1.17 -3.50 -3.96
C MET A 273 2.60 -3.47 -3.41
N ASN A 274 2.77 -3.34 -2.10
CA ASN A 274 4.08 -3.44 -1.45
C ASN A 274 4.67 -4.85 -1.60
N ALA A 275 3.85 -5.91 -1.49
CA ALA A 275 4.29 -7.28 -1.74
C ALA A 275 4.69 -7.51 -3.21
N ALA A 276 3.96 -6.95 -4.17
CA ALA A 276 4.33 -6.99 -5.59
C ALA A 276 5.66 -6.27 -5.85
N TYR A 277 5.89 -5.14 -5.19
CA TYR A 277 7.18 -4.46 -5.20
C TYR A 277 8.30 -5.33 -4.61
N LEU A 278 8.11 -5.91 -3.42
CA LEU A 278 9.11 -6.76 -2.78
C LEU A 278 9.45 -8.01 -3.61
N SER A 279 8.46 -8.58 -4.30
CA SER A 279 8.65 -9.67 -5.27
C SER A 279 9.51 -9.24 -6.46
N THR A 280 9.35 -8.00 -6.93
CA THR A 280 10.18 -7.45 -8.02
C THR A 280 11.59 -7.13 -7.52
N SER A 281 11.71 -6.53 -6.33
CA SER A 281 12.98 -6.16 -5.72
C SER A 281 13.86 -7.38 -5.38
N SER A 282 13.28 -8.50 -4.95
CA SER A 282 14.06 -9.72 -4.67
C SER A 282 14.71 -10.35 -5.92
N LEU A 283 14.18 -10.04 -7.11
CA LEU A 283 14.80 -10.43 -8.38
C LEU A 283 16.04 -9.60 -8.72
N LEU A 284 16.15 -8.39 -8.15
CA LEU A 284 17.25 -7.46 -8.41
C LEU A 284 18.34 -7.50 -7.34
N THR A 285 17.94 -7.48 -6.08
CA THR A 285 18.87 -7.25 -4.95
C THR A 285 19.00 -8.44 -4.01
N GLY A 286 18.31 -9.55 -4.30
CA GLY A 286 18.37 -10.78 -3.50
C GLY A 286 17.49 -10.75 -2.25
N ASP A 287 17.50 -11.87 -1.53
CA ASP A 287 16.57 -12.16 -0.41
C ASP A 287 17.01 -11.60 0.95
N GLY A 288 18.13 -10.87 1.03
CA GLY A 288 18.77 -10.52 2.29
C GLY A 288 17.86 -9.82 3.31
N LEU A 289 17.97 -10.25 4.57
CA LEU A 289 17.36 -9.66 5.78
C LEU A 289 17.74 -8.17 6.00
N SER A 290 18.51 -7.55 5.11
CA SER A 290 18.97 -6.16 5.23
C SER A 290 17.97 -5.12 4.72
N ASN A 291 16.85 -5.53 4.12
CA ASN A 291 15.81 -4.61 3.64
C ASN A 291 14.71 -4.42 4.69
N ALA A 292 14.64 -3.23 5.30
CA ALA A 292 13.64 -2.90 6.32
C ALA A 292 12.19 -3.07 5.80
N TYR A 293 11.95 -2.81 4.51
CA TYR A 293 10.64 -3.04 3.89
C TYR A 293 10.23 -4.50 3.88
N ARG A 294 11.20 -5.42 3.78
CA ARG A 294 10.91 -6.86 3.75
C ARG A 294 10.63 -7.43 5.13
N ILE A 295 11.40 -7.01 6.15
CA ILE A 295 11.20 -7.43 7.54
C ILE A 295 9.84 -6.94 8.06
N THR A 296 9.47 -5.71 7.73
CA THR A 296 8.26 -5.09 8.29
C THR A 296 7.00 -5.37 7.48
N ALA A 297 7.11 -5.76 6.21
CA ALA A 297 5.94 -6.02 5.36
C ALA A 297 4.94 -7.04 5.93
N PRO A 298 5.34 -8.19 6.50
CA PRO A 298 4.41 -9.11 7.14
C PRO A 298 3.65 -8.47 8.31
N LEU A 299 4.31 -7.60 9.09
CA LEU A 299 3.68 -6.90 10.21
C LEU A 299 2.64 -5.90 9.72
N PHE A 300 2.93 -5.15 8.65
CA PHE A 300 1.95 -4.24 8.06
C PHE A 300 0.78 -4.99 7.42
N ALA A 301 1.04 -6.07 6.68
CA ALA A 301 -0.01 -6.89 6.08
C ALA A 301 -0.94 -7.47 7.16
N LEU A 302 -0.37 -7.98 8.27
CA LEU A 302 -1.14 -8.48 9.40
C LEU A 302 -1.90 -7.36 10.11
N GLY A 303 -1.25 -6.23 10.38
CA GLY A 303 -1.86 -5.08 11.05
C GLY A 303 -3.05 -4.52 10.27
N PHE A 304 -2.89 -4.32 8.96
CA PHE A 304 -3.96 -3.87 8.08
C PHE A 304 -5.04 -4.95 7.86
N GLY A 305 -4.67 -6.22 7.82
CA GLY A 305 -5.62 -7.33 7.75
C GLY A 305 -6.54 -7.40 8.97
N VAL A 306 -5.96 -7.35 10.18
CA VAL A 306 -6.71 -7.31 11.44
C VAL A 306 -7.59 -6.05 11.50
N TRP A 307 -7.05 -4.91 11.08
CA TRP A 307 -7.80 -3.66 11.02
C TRP A 307 -8.99 -3.70 10.07
N ALA A 308 -8.84 -4.26 8.87
CA ALA A 308 -9.95 -4.38 7.93
C ALA A 308 -11.05 -5.29 8.49
N MET A 309 -10.68 -6.38 9.17
CA MET A 309 -11.65 -7.21 9.89
C MET A 309 -12.40 -6.42 10.97
N LEU A 310 -11.71 -5.55 11.73
CA LEU A 310 -12.35 -4.68 12.73
C LEU A 310 -13.40 -3.74 12.08
N LEU A 311 -13.08 -3.15 10.92
CA LEU A 311 -14.03 -2.31 10.19
C LEU A 311 -15.24 -3.08 9.68
N ILE A 312 -15.01 -4.29 9.16
CA ILE A 312 -16.07 -5.20 8.74
C ILE A 312 -16.98 -5.55 9.92
N PHE A 313 -16.42 -5.89 11.08
CA PHE A 313 -17.20 -6.15 12.30
C PHE A 313 -17.97 -4.92 12.78
N PHE A 314 -17.39 -3.72 12.68
CA PHE A 314 -18.06 -2.47 13.00
C PHE A 314 -19.27 -2.24 12.08
N HIS A 315 -19.09 -2.44 10.78
CA HIS A 315 -20.12 -2.30 9.74
C HIS A 315 -21.23 -3.36 9.89
N LEU A 316 -20.86 -4.60 10.21
CA LEU A 316 -21.79 -5.72 10.21
C LEU A 316 -22.77 -5.72 11.38
N ARG A 317 -22.34 -5.20 12.52
CA ARG A 317 -23.15 -5.13 13.73
C ARG A 317 -24.25 -4.06 13.67
N THR A 318 -24.41 -3.41 12.51
CA THR A 318 -25.50 -2.48 12.20
C THR A 318 -26.65 -3.15 11.44
N TYR A 319 -26.48 -4.40 10.96
CA TYR A 319 -27.50 -5.15 10.22
C TYR A 319 -28.28 -6.13 11.12
N PRO A 320 -29.50 -6.55 10.72
CA PRO A 320 -30.23 -7.64 11.36
C PRO A 320 -29.42 -8.94 11.42
N SER A 321 -29.68 -9.80 12.42
CA SER A 321 -28.86 -10.99 12.75
C SER A 321 -28.62 -11.95 11.57
N HIS A 322 -29.59 -12.13 10.69
CA HIS A 322 -29.48 -13.04 9.53
C HIS A 322 -28.52 -12.50 8.44
N ILE A 323 -28.59 -11.20 8.14
CA ILE A 323 -27.70 -10.52 7.18
C ILE A 323 -26.29 -10.38 7.77
N GLU A 324 -26.19 -10.10 9.07
CA GLU A 324 -24.92 -10.06 9.80
C GLU A 324 -24.17 -11.40 9.66
N THR A 325 -24.86 -12.52 9.82
CA THR A 325 -24.26 -13.86 9.74
C THR A 325 -23.82 -14.18 8.30
N ALA A 326 -24.63 -13.80 7.30
CA ALA A 326 -24.30 -14.00 5.88
C ALA A 326 -23.07 -13.20 5.45
N LEU A 327 -22.97 -11.90 5.79
CA LEU A 327 -21.80 -11.09 5.43
C LEU A 327 -20.55 -11.48 6.23
N LYS A 328 -20.66 -11.91 7.50
CA LYS A 328 -19.51 -12.44 8.24
C LYS A 328 -18.94 -13.68 7.55
N SER A 329 -19.82 -14.55 7.09
CA SER A 329 -19.45 -15.77 6.36
C SER A 329 -18.82 -15.42 5.00
N ALA A 330 -19.40 -14.48 4.25
CA ALA A 330 -18.84 -13.99 3.00
C ALA A 330 -17.46 -13.33 3.20
N GLY A 331 -17.29 -12.53 4.25
CA GLY A 331 -16.01 -11.92 4.63
C GLY A 331 -14.95 -12.96 5.00
N ALA A 332 -15.31 -14.01 5.73
CA ALA A 332 -14.42 -15.12 6.06
C ALA A 332 -14.01 -15.92 4.80
N ILE A 333 -14.94 -16.16 3.88
CA ILE A 333 -14.66 -16.82 2.60
C ILE A 333 -13.73 -15.94 1.74
N ALA A 334 -14.01 -14.64 1.64
CA ALA A 334 -13.16 -13.70 0.90
C ALA A 334 -11.74 -13.63 1.50
N ALA A 335 -11.62 -13.61 2.83
CA ALA A 335 -10.33 -13.66 3.51
C ALA A 335 -9.59 -14.98 3.24
N ALA A 336 -10.29 -16.12 3.28
CA ALA A 336 -9.71 -17.42 2.96
C ALA A 336 -9.22 -17.47 1.50
N ILE A 337 -10.03 -17.01 0.54
CA ILE A 337 -9.63 -16.89 -0.87
C ILE A 337 -8.40 -15.99 -1.00
N GLY A 338 -8.40 -14.84 -0.31
CA GLY A 338 -7.27 -13.91 -0.30
C GLY A 338 -5.96 -14.54 0.20
N VAL A 339 -6.03 -15.41 1.20
CA VAL A 339 -4.86 -16.16 1.71
C VAL A 339 -4.45 -17.26 0.74
N PHE A 340 -5.39 -18.08 0.26
CA PHE A 340 -5.09 -19.20 -0.65
C PHE A 340 -4.63 -18.77 -2.04
N ARG A 341 -5.03 -17.57 -2.48
CA ARG A 341 -4.69 -16.99 -3.80
C ARG A 341 -3.77 -15.77 -3.67
N TYR A 342 -3.10 -15.61 -2.53
CA TYR A 342 -2.24 -14.46 -2.26
C TYR A 342 -1.18 -14.28 -3.36
N GLU A 343 -0.52 -15.38 -3.75
CA GLU A 343 0.49 -15.37 -4.80
C GLU A 343 -0.07 -14.95 -6.15
N ASP A 344 -1.27 -15.43 -6.52
CA ASP A 344 -1.94 -15.04 -7.77
C ASP A 344 -2.31 -13.56 -7.78
N ILE A 345 -2.81 -13.03 -6.65
CA ILE A 345 -3.15 -11.61 -6.50
C ILE A 345 -1.89 -10.75 -6.65
N VAL A 346 -0.80 -11.11 -5.97
CA VAL A 346 0.48 -10.40 -6.07
C VAL A 346 1.03 -10.44 -7.50
N ASN A 347 0.92 -11.58 -8.18
CA ASN A 347 1.36 -11.72 -9.57
C ASN A 347 0.52 -10.87 -10.52
N TYR A 348 -0.82 -10.89 -10.35
CA TYR A 348 -1.73 -10.05 -11.11
C TYR A 348 -1.42 -8.56 -10.92
N LEU A 349 -1.19 -8.14 -9.68
CA LEU A 349 -0.80 -6.76 -9.37
C LEU A 349 0.54 -6.41 -9.99
N SER A 350 1.55 -7.29 -9.89
CA SER A 350 2.86 -7.09 -10.52
C SER A 350 2.75 -6.87 -12.04
N ARG A 351 1.84 -7.59 -12.70
CA ARG A 351 1.60 -7.51 -14.15
C ARG A 351 0.79 -6.27 -14.56
N THR A 352 -0.14 -5.82 -13.73
CA THR A 352 -1.09 -4.75 -14.09
C THR A 352 -0.72 -3.39 -13.52
N LEU A 353 -0.49 -3.30 -12.21
CA LEU A 353 -0.20 -2.05 -11.50
C LEU A 353 1.26 -1.95 -11.06
N GLY A 354 2.01 -3.06 -11.07
CA GLY A 354 3.43 -3.17 -10.74
C GLY A 354 4.34 -2.97 -11.95
N VAL A 355 5.54 -3.54 -11.95
CA VAL A 355 6.56 -3.33 -13.00
C VAL A 355 6.11 -3.71 -14.43
N GLY A 356 5.14 -4.63 -14.58
CA GLY A 356 4.53 -4.95 -15.89
C GLY A 356 3.47 -3.94 -16.35
N GLY A 357 3.05 -3.04 -15.47
CA GLY A 357 1.99 -2.09 -15.68
C GLY A 357 2.31 -1.06 -16.75
N GLY A 358 1.37 -0.88 -17.68
CA GLY A 358 1.41 0.16 -18.70
C GLY A 358 0.48 1.33 -18.38
N LEU A 359 0.54 2.36 -19.23
CA LEU A 359 -0.27 3.57 -19.10
C LEU A 359 -1.77 3.26 -19.01
N VAL A 360 -2.25 2.30 -19.82
CA VAL A 360 -3.66 1.89 -19.83
C VAL A 360 -4.11 1.37 -18.46
N ALA A 361 -3.31 0.53 -17.81
CA ALA A 361 -3.67 -0.02 -16.49
C ALA A 361 -3.72 1.07 -15.42
N VAL A 362 -2.78 2.03 -15.46
CA VAL A 362 -2.77 3.20 -14.58
C VAL A 362 -4.01 4.07 -14.80
N ILE A 363 -4.39 4.33 -16.05
CA ILE A 363 -5.60 5.09 -16.38
C ILE A 363 -6.84 4.37 -15.88
N VAL A 364 -6.98 3.07 -16.16
CA VAL A 364 -8.13 2.27 -15.72
C VAL A 364 -8.25 2.30 -14.20
N PHE A 365 -7.14 2.13 -13.48
CA PHE A 365 -7.11 2.20 -12.02
C PHE A 365 -7.53 3.59 -11.50
N THR A 366 -6.98 4.65 -12.09
CA THR A 366 -7.29 6.04 -11.72
C THR A 366 -8.75 6.38 -11.98
N VAL A 367 -9.29 5.98 -13.14
CA VAL A 367 -10.70 6.18 -13.51
C VAL A 367 -11.62 5.38 -12.58
N ALA A 368 -11.30 4.13 -12.27
CA ALA A 368 -12.08 3.30 -11.37
C ALA A 368 -12.15 3.90 -9.95
N VAL A 369 -11.01 4.37 -9.43
CA VAL A 369 -10.97 5.03 -8.11
C VAL A 369 -11.67 6.39 -8.18
N GLY A 370 -11.52 7.16 -9.26
CA GLY A 370 -12.22 8.42 -9.48
C GLY A 370 -13.75 8.26 -9.52
N ALA A 371 -14.23 7.21 -10.18
CA ALA A 371 -15.65 6.85 -10.20
C ALA A 371 -16.15 6.48 -8.78
N LEU A 372 -15.34 5.76 -8.01
CA LEU A 372 -15.67 5.41 -6.63
C LEU A 372 -15.69 6.65 -5.72
N ILE A 373 -14.76 7.59 -5.90
CA ILE A 373 -14.78 8.90 -5.22
C ILE A 373 -16.07 9.65 -5.56
N ALA A 374 -16.42 9.74 -6.83
CA ALA A 374 -17.65 10.41 -7.28
C ALA A 374 -18.89 9.76 -6.67
N ALA A 375 -18.97 8.43 -6.64
CA ALA A 375 -20.08 7.70 -6.01
C ALA A 375 -20.20 8.00 -4.50
N VAL A 376 -19.07 8.03 -3.78
CA VAL A 376 -19.03 8.38 -2.35
C VAL A 376 -19.47 9.82 -2.11
N LEU A 377 -19.03 10.77 -2.93
CA LEU A 377 -19.37 12.20 -2.81
C LEU A 377 -20.84 12.49 -3.15
N MET A 378 -21.37 11.82 -4.17
CA MET A 378 -22.78 11.95 -4.57
C MET A 378 -23.75 11.25 -3.62
N GLY A 379 -23.24 10.48 -2.64
CA GLY A 379 -24.07 9.74 -1.69
C GLY A 379 -24.90 8.65 -2.36
N VAL A 380 -24.38 8.07 -3.46
CA VAL A 380 -25.03 6.94 -4.14
C VAL A 380 -25.17 5.82 -3.12
N LYS A 381 -26.42 5.41 -2.88
CA LYS A 381 -26.71 4.28 -1.98
C LYS A 381 -26.08 3.03 -2.57
N ALA A 382 -25.53 2.18 -1.71
CA ALA A 382 -25.08 0.88 -2.14
C ALA A 382 -26.24 0.14 -2.84
N PRO A 383 -25.99 -0.64 -3.89
CA PRO A 383 -27.03 -1.43 -4.52
C PRO A 383 -27.76 -2.29 -3.48
N GLU A 384 -29.07 -2.53 -3.65
CA GLU A 384 -29.94 -3.14 -2.63
C GLU A 384 -29.44 -4.48 -2.05
N PHE A 385 -28.55 -5.19 -2.74
CA PHE A 385 -27.92 -6.41 -2.22
C PHE A 385 -26.82 -6.16 -1.16
N LEU A 386 -26.24 -4.95 -1.09
CA LEU A 386 -25.27 -4.52 -0.07
C LEU A 386 -25.92 -3.72 1.08
N ASP A 387 -27.13 -3.21 0.88
CA ASP A 387 -27.91 -2.49 1.89
C ASP A 387 -29.40 -2.89 1.82
N PRO A 388 -29.74 -4.13 2.19
CA PRO A 388 -31.14 -4.57 2.21
C PRO A 388 -31.91 -3.71 3.21
N LYS A 389 -33.08 -3.20 2.79
CA LYS A 389 -33.98 -2.46 3.67
C LYS A 389 -34.27 -3.32 4.89
N ALA A 390 -34.12 -2.75 6.09
CA ALA A 390 -34.61 -3.39 7.29
C ALA A 390 -36.10 -3.70 7.07
N GLU A 391 -36.49 -4.96 7.16
CA GLU A 391 -37.89 -5.35 7.13
C GLU A 391 -38.62 -4.52 8.19
N ASP A 392 -39.56 -3.70 7.73
CA ASP A 392 -40.56 -3.12 8.60
C ASP A 392 -41.24 -4.29 9.28
N LYS A 393 -41.07 -4.42 10.59
CA LYS A 393 -41.87 -5.36 11.37
C LYS A 393 -43.31 -4.91 11.20
N GLU A 394 -44.07 -5.62 10.37
CA GLU A 394 -45.52 -5.59 10.41
C GLU A 394 -45.92 -5.82 11.88
N ASP A 395 -46.58 -4.83 12.44
CA ASP A 395 -47.19 -4.90 13.76
C ASP A 395 -48.36 -5.91 13.65
N PRO A 396 -48.29 -7.09 14.28
CA PRO A 396 -49.38 -8.04 14.23
C PRO A 396 -50.43 -7.58 15.26
N GLY A 397 -51.15 -6.52 14.91
CA GLY A 397 -51.94 -5.81 15.90
C GLY A 397 -52.94 -4.82 15.35
N LEU A 398 -53.58 -5.11 14.21
CA LEU A 398 -54.86 -4.49 13.81
C LEU A 398 -55.47 -5.28 12.65
N ALA A 399 -56.13 -6.38 12.99
CA ALA A 399 -57.22 -6.93 12.20
C ALA A 399 -58.40 -7.05 13.16
N ASP A 400 -59.43 -6.24 12.88
CA ASP A 400 -60.71 -6.18 13.58
C ASP A 400 -61.46 -7.52 13.58
#